data_AF-A0A383CQH8-F1
#
_entry.id   AF-A0A383CQH8-F1
#
_cell.length_a   1.000
_cell.length_b   1.000
_cell.length_c   1.000
_cell.angle_alpha   90.00
_cell.angle_beta   90.00
_cell.angle_gamma   90.00
#
_symmetry.space_group_name_H-M   'P 1'
#
loop_
_entity.id
_entity.type
_entity.pdbx_description
1 polymer ?
#
loop_
_entity_poly.entity_id
_entity_poly.type
_entity_poly.pdbx_seq_one_letter_code
_entity_poly.pdbx_strand_id
1 'polypeptide(L)'
;MTLADELAYTTLSSLTSRIRRREVSPVEVVDAFIERINTRNPAVNAFVCEDFERAHDEAINAERAITSSCEVGPLHGIPVAIKDLFSSKPGTAMTMGGVRALKDNITQHRCIFSERIEQAGAIIVGKTNSPVMGFRGTCDNYLFGPSRNPFCLSKN
;
A
#
# COMPACT_ATOMS: atom_id res chain seq x y z
N MET A 1 -11.54 -18.51 9.12
CA MET A 1 -11.14 -17.55 8.07
C MET A 1 -10.62 -16.34 8.81
N THR A 2 -9.40 -15.86 8.51
CA THR A 2 -8.87 -14.67 9.19
C THR A 2 -9.62 -13.43 8.70
N LEU A 3 -9.62 -12.36 9.50
CA LEU A 3 -10.15 -11.06 9.06
C LEU A 3 -9.47 -10.61 7.76
N ALA A 4 -8.15 -10.85 7.65
CA ALA A 4 -7.37 -10.60 6.45
C ALA A 4 -7.91 -11.30 5.20
N ASP A 5 -8.37 -12.55 5.29
CA ASP A 5 -8.97 -13.25 4.15
C ASP A 5 -10.38 -12.74 3.82
N GLU A 6 -11.18 -12.38 4.83
CA GLU A 6 -12.51 -11.80 4.62
C GLU A 6 -12.44 -10.43 3.92
N LEU A 7 -11.58 -9.53 4.42
CA LEU A 7 -11.47 -8.17 3.91
C LEU A 7 -10.79 -8.12 2.53
N ALA A 8 -9.85 -9.03 2.23
CA ALA A 8 -9.07 -9.00 1.00
C ALA A 8 -9.90 -9.13 -0.30
N TYR A 9 -11.10 -9.70 -0.22
CA TYR A 9 -12.00 -9.86 -1.37
C TYR A 9 -13.24 -8.96 -1.27
N THR A 10 -13.32 -8.12 -0.24
CA THR A 10 -14.37 -7.12 -0.10
C THR A 10 -14.12 -5.98 -1.08
N THR A 11 -15.18 -5.48 -1.74
CA THR A 11 -15.04 -4.33 -2.65
C THR A 11 -14.68 -3.06 -1.89
N LEU A 12 -13.99 -2.13 -2.56
CA LEU A 12 -13.64 -0.83 -1.97
C LEU A 12 -14.87 -0.12 -1.37
N SER A 13 -15.98 -0.05 -2.11
CA SER A 13 -17.21 0.61 -1.66
C SER A 13 -17.82 -0.04 -0.42
N SER A 14 -17.79 -1.38 -0.34
CA SER A 14 -18.26 -2.11 0.83
C SER A 14 -17.34 -1.86 2.03
N LEU A 15 -16.03 -1.94 1.85
CA LEU A 15 -15.05 -1.68 2.92
C LEU A 15 -15.18 -0.26 3.47
N THR A 16 -15.26 0.75 2.60
CA THR A 16 -15.51 2.14 3.00
C THR A 16 -16.83 2.28 3.76
N SER A 17 -17.90 1.60 3.33
CA SER A 17 -19.19 1.62 4.03
C SER A 17 -19.11 0.97 5.41
N ARG A 18 -18.41 -0.16 5.56
CA ARG A 18 -18.19 -0.84 6.85
C ARG A 18 -17.41 0.06 7.81
N ILE A 19 -16.34 0.73 7.34
CA ILE A 19 -15.57 1.71 8.13
C ILE A 19 -16.47 2.86 8.59
N ARG A 20 -17.24 3.47 7.68
CA ARG A 20 -18.15 4.59 8.01
C ARG A 20 -19.24 4.20 9.01
N ARG A 21 -19.75 2.98 8.92
CA ARG A 21 -20.73 2.41 9.87
C ARG A 21 -20.08 1.89 11.15
N ARG A 22 -18.76 1.98 11.28
CA ARG A 22 -17.97 1.49 12.42
C ARG A 22 -18.16 -0.01 12.67
N GLU A 23 -18.41 -0.77 11.60
CA GLU A 23 -18.49 -2.23 11.64
C GLU A 23 -17.08 -2.87 11.65
N VAL A 24 -16.09 -2.14 11.12
CA VAL A 24 -14.66 -2.41 11.24
C VAL A 24 -13.94 -1.08 11.37
N SER A 25 -12.83 -1.01 12.11
CA SER A 25 -12.04 0.22 12.25
C SER A 25 -10.95 0.33 11.17
N PRO A 26 -10.46 1.55 10.85
CA PRO A 26 -9.29 1.72 10.01
C PRO A 26 -8.08 0.92 10.48
N VAL A 27 -7.87 0.79 11.80
CA VAL A 27 -6.77 0.01 12.38
C VAL A 27 -6.93 -1.47 12.07
N GLU A 28 -8.12 -2.04 12.33
CA GLU A 28 -8.41 -3.45 12.01
C GLU A 28 -8.22 -3.75 10.53
N VAL A 29 -8.61 -2.82 9.66
CA VAL A 29 -8.44 -2.96 8.21
C VAL A 29 -6.96 -2.91 7.82
N VAL A 30 -6.22 -1.89 8.24
CA VAL A 30 -4.79 -1.73 7.90
C VAL A 30 -3.98 -2.92 8.40
N ASP A 31 -4.20 -3.36 9.64
CA ASP A 31 -3.48 -4.50 10.24
C ASP A 31 -3.79 -5.81 9.51
N ALA A 32 -5.05 -6.04 9.14
CA ALA A 32 -5.43 -7.22 8.38
C ALA A 32 -4.74 -7.26 6.99
N PHE A 33 -4.58 -6.12 6.32
CA PHE A 33 -3.85 -6.06 5.04
C PHE A 33 -2.33 -6.21 5.25
N ILE A 34 -1.75 -5.65 6.32
CA ILE A 34 -0.34 -5.85 6.67
C ILE A 34 -0.06 -7.34 6.95
N GLU A 35 -0.89 -8.01 7.76
CA GLU A 35 -0.80 -9.46 8.03
C GLU A 35 -0.81 -10.26 6.73
N ARG A 36 -1.71 -9.91 5.81
CA ARG A 36 -1.81 -10.56 4.50
C ARG A 36 -0.56 -10.34 3.65
N ILE A 37 -0.02 -9.13 3.63
CA ILE A 37 1.21 -8.80 2.91
C ILE A 37 2.36 -9.62 3.49
N ASN A 38 2.55 -9.61 4.80
CA ASN A 38 3.59 -10.41 5.47
C ASN A 38 3.49 -11.90 5.15
N THR A 39 2.27 -12.44 5.08
CA THR A 39 2.03 -13.85 4.80
C THR A 39 2.29 -14.22 3.33
N ARG A 40 1.87 -13.37 2.38
CA ARG A 40 1.86 -13.72 0.94
C ARG A 40 3.03 -13.15 0.16
N ASN A 41 3.54 -11.97 0.54
CA ASN A 41 4.58 -11.28 -0.20
C ASN A 41 5.89 -12.05 -0.31
N PRO A 42 6.34 -12.89 0.65
CA PRO A 42 7.53 -13.72 0.44
C PRO A 42 7.46 -14.61 -0.80
N ALA A 43 6.26 -15.08 -1.18
CA ALA A 43 6.04 -15.89 -2.37
C ALA A 43 5.76 -15.07 -3.64
N VAL A 44 5.25 -13.84 -3.52
CA VAL A 44 4.78 -13.02 -4.65
C VAL A 44 5.77 -11.90 -5.00
N ASN A 45 6.50 -11.35 -4.03
CA ASN A 45 7.43 -10.23 -4.19
C ASN A 45 6.80 -9.02 -4.89
N ALA A 46 5.57 -8.68 -4.49
CA ALA A 46 4.83 -7.53 -5.01
C ALA A 46 5.18 -6.24 -4.27
N PHE A 47 5.42 -6.29 -2.96
CA PHE A 47 5.86 -5.17 -2.14
C PHE A 47 7.38 -5.24 -1.95
N VAL A 48 8.06 -4.11 -2.16
CA VAL A 48 9.53 -4.01 -2.08
C VAL A 48 10.00 -2.97 -1.06
N CYS A 49 9.09 -2.12 -0.59
CA CYS A 49 9.33 -1.21 0.51
C CYS A 49 8.09 -1.16 1.38
N GLU A 50 8.27 -1.36 2.68
CA GLU A 50 7.19 -1.40 3.67
C GLU A 50 7.11 -0.04 4.38
N ASP A 51 5.90 0.39 4.71
CA ASP A 51 5.63 1.62 5.48
C ASP A 51 4.68 1.33 6.65
N PHE A 52 4.72 0.10 7.17
CA PHE A 52 3.69 -0.48 8.04
C PHE A 52 3.53 0.26 9.37
N GLU A 53 4.61 0.63 10.04
CA GLU A 53 4.55 1.35 11.31
C GLU A 53 3.83 2.69 11.14
N ARG A 54 4.25 3.48 10.14
CA ARG A 54 3.60 4.76 9.83
C ARG A 54 2.16 4.56 9.36
N ALA A 55 1.88 3.51 8.58
CA ALA A 55 0.53 3.21 8.12
C ALA A 55 -0.41 2.87 9.28
N HIS A 56 0.07 2.12 10.27
CA HIS A 56 -0.68 1.81 11.49
C HIS A 56 -0.95 3.08 12.32
N ASP A 57 0.04 3.96 12.48
CA ASP A 57 -0.15 5.26 13.16
C ASP A 57 -1.15 6.17 12.41
N GLU A 58 -1.10 6.19 11.08
CA GLU A 58 -2.08 6.86 10.23
C GLU A 58 -3.49 6.27 10.42
N ALA A 59 -3.60 4.94 10.62
CA ALA A 59 -4.86 4.26 10.87
C ALA A 59 -5.48 4.64 12.22
N ILE A 60 -4.66 4.76 13.28
CA ILE A 60 -5.11 5.25 14.59
C ILE A 60 -5.68 6.67 14.46
N ASN A 61 -5.01 7.54 13.71
CA ASN A 61 -5.49 8.90 13.48
C ASN A 61 -6.78 8.92 12.64
N ALA A 62 -6.90 8.05 11.65
CA ALA A 62 -8.11 7.89 10.86
C ALA A 62 -9.28 7.40 11.71
N GLU A 63 -9.07 6.45 12.61
CA GLU A 63 -10.09 5.95 13.54
C GLU A 63 -10.59 7.07 14.46
N ARG A 64 -9.67 7.86 15.05
CA ARG A 64 -10.02 9.02 15.87
C ARG A 64 -10.90 10.02 15.10
N ALA A 65 -10.57 10.31 13.84
CA ALA A 65 -11.32 11.25 13.02
C ALA A 65 -12.78 10.82 12.75
N ILE A 66 -13.05 9.51 12.68
CA ILE A 66 -14.42 8.97 12.54
C ILE A 66 -15.24 9.22 13.81
N THR A 67 -14.59 9.21 14.98
CA THR A 67 -15.27 9.41 16.27
C THR A 67 -15.64 10.87 16.52
N SER A 68 -14.87 11.82 15.98
CA SER A 68 -15.03 13.25 16.20
C SER A 68 -16.04 13.95 15.27
N SER A 69 -16.84 13.19 14.51
CA SER A 69 -17.81 13.72 13.52
C SER A 69 -17.17 14.65 12.47
N CYS A 70 -15.87 14.48 12.20
CA CYS A 70 -15.20 15.22 11.14
C CYS A 70 -15.70 14.72 9.77
N GLU A 71 -15.80 15.63 8.80
CA GLU A 71 -15.99 15.23 7.41
C GLU A 71 -14.73 14.49 6.96
N VAL A 72 -14.91 13.24 6.51
CA VAL A 72 -13.82 12.37 6.08
C VAL A 72 -13.87 12.14 4.57
N GLY A 73 -12.70 11.95 3.96
CA GLY A 73 -12.57 11.75 2.53
C GLY A 73 -13.22 10.44 2.02
N PRO A 74 -13.34 10.29 0.69
CA PRO A 74 -13.99 9.13 0.09
C PRO A 74 -13.21 7.81 0.28
N LEU A 75 -11.92 7.87 0.59
CA LEU A 75 -11.05 6.70 0.83
C LEU A 75 -10.60 6.61 2.30
N HIS A 76 -11.30 7.27 3.22
CA HIS A 76 -10.91 7.35 4.62
C HIS A 76 -10.63 5.96 5.25
N GLY A 77 -9.42 5.78 5.75
CA GLY A 77 -8.98 4.55 6.41
C GLY A 77 -8.68 3.38 5.47
N ILE A 78 -8.71 3.58 4.14
CA ILE A 78 -8.46 2.50 3.18
C ILE A 78 -6.95 2.34 2.94
N PRO A 79 -6.38 1.13 3.13
CA PRO A 79 -4.99 0.86 2.80
C PRO A 79 -4.79 0.81 1.29
N VAL A 80 -3.74 1.46 0.82
CA VAL A 80 -3.33 1.47 -0.59
C VAL A 80 -1.81 1.31 -0.70
N ALA A 81 -1.36 0.87 -1.87
CA ALA A 81 0.06 0.83 -2.20
C ALA A 81 0.35 1.78 -3.37
N ILE A 82 1.55 2.33 -3.40
CA ILE A 82 2.03 3.15 -4.52
C ILE A 82 3.17 2.45 -5.24
N LYS A 83 3.35 2.70 -6.53
CA LYS A 83 4.40 2.00 -7.29
C LYS A 83 5.77 2.59 -6.94
N ASP A 84 6.81 1.77 -6.87
CA ASP A 84 8.20 2.29 -6.88
C ASP A 84 8.62 2.75 -8.28
N LEU A 85 7.80 3.60 -8.89
CA LEU A 85 8.00 4.17 -10.21
C LEU A 85 7.15 5.45 -10.30
N PHE A 86 7.81 6.62 -10.31
CA PHE A 86 7.18 7.95 -10.35
C PHE A 86 6.24 8.32 -9.19
N SER A 87 5.91 7.40 -8.27
CA SER A 87 5.21 7.71 -7.03
C SER A 87 6.18 7.93 -5.87
N SER A 88 5.93 8.97 -5.07
CA SER A 88 6.81 9.35 -3.96
C SER A 88 6.02 9.87 -2.76
N LYS A 89 6.23 9.25 -1.59
CA LYS A 89 5.81 9.74 -0.28
C LYS A 89 7.09 10.12 0.49
N PRO A 90 7.16 11.30 1.16
CA PRO A 90 8.35 11.67 1.91
C PRO A 90 8.78 10.59 2.91
N GLY A 91 10.08 10.32 3.01
CA GLY A 91 10.63 9.27 3.87
C GLY A 91 10.51 7.85 3.31
N THR A 92 10.01 7.66 2.09
CA THR A 92 9.99 6.32 1.43
C THR A 92 11.12 6.18 0.42
N ALA A 93 11.53 4.93 0.14
CA ALA A 93 12.47 4.64 -0.93
C ALA A 93 11.90 5.06 -2.30
N MET A 94 12.79 5.46 -3.21
CA MET A 94 12.45 5.80 -4.59
C MET A 94 13.55 5.29 -5.52
N THR A 95 13.47 4.01 -5.87
CA THR A 95 14.50 3.34 -6.67
C THR A 95 14.17 3.29 -8.16
N MET A 96 12.98 3.75 -8.56
CA MET A 96 12.52 3.79 -9.96
C MET A 96 12.49 2.40 -10.61
N GLY A 97 11.99 1.41 -9.90
CA GLY A 97 11.91 0.02 -10.34
C GLY A 97 13.24 -0.71 -10.22
N GLY A 98 13.99 -0.44 -9.15
CA GLY A 98 15.24 -1.14 -8.85
C GLY A 98 16.48 -0.63 -9.58
N VAL A 99 16.53 0.67 -9.95
CA VAL A 99 17.76 1.28 -10.48
C VAL A 99 18.83 1.22 -9.40
N ARG A 100 19.90 0.46 -9.64
CA ARG A 100 20.97 0.20 -8.65
C ARG A 100 21.59 1.45 -8.04
N ALA A 101 21.75 2.52 -8.83
CA ALA A 101 22.29 3.79 -8.36
C ALA A 101 21.36 4.52 -7.37
N LEU A 102 20.07 4.15 -7.33
CA LEU A 102 19.05 4.75 -6.47
C LEU A 102 18.64 3.84 -5.30
N LYS A 103 19.40 2.76 -5.02
CA LYS A 103 19.02 1.77 -4.00
C LYS A 103 18.85 2.37 -2.58
N ASP A 104 19.63 3.40 -2.27
CA ASP A 104 19.62 4.10 -0.97
C ASP A 104 18.87 5.45 -1.06
N ASN A 105 18.20 5.72 -2.18
CA ASN A 105 17.50 6.99 -2.39
C ASN A 105 16.19 7.01 -1.60
N ILE A 106 16.16 7.82 -0.54
CA ILE A 106 14.95 8.14 0.23
C ILE A 106 14.44 9.51 -0.20
N THR A 107 13.24 9.55 -0.78
CA THR A 107 12.68 10.79 -1.31
C THR A 107 12.10 11.65 -0.19
N GLN A 108 12.32 12.98 -0.27
CA GLN A 108 11.58 13.98 0.53
C GLN A 108 10.48 14.64 -0.29
N HIS A 109 10.39 14.31 -1.58
CA HIS A 109 9.38 14.85 -2.47
C HIS A 109 8.07 14.06 -2.35
N ARG A 110 6.95 14.78 -2.34
CA ARG A 110 5.61 14.19 -2.46
C ARG A 110 5.12 14.38 -3.89
N CYS A 111 4.72 13.30 -4.57
CA CYS A 111 4.11 13.44 -5.89
C CYS A 111 2.61 13.74 -5.76
N ILE A 112 2.04 14.37 -6.79
CA ILE A 112 0.63 14.77 -6.79
C ILE A 112 -0.33 13.56 -6.66
N PHE A 113 0.08 12.38 -7.11
CA PHE A 113 -0.73 11.17 -7.02
C PHE A 113 -0.87 10.69 -5.57
N SER A 114 0.25 10.58 -4.83
CA SER A 114 0.21 10.19 -3.42
C SER A 114 -0.50 11.25 -2.58
N GLU A 115 -0.22 12.53 -2.84
CA GLU A 115 -0.86 13.64 -2.13
C GLU A 115 -2.40 13.58 -2.23
N ARG A 116 -2.95 13.42 -3.44
CA ARG A 116 -4.40 13.37 -3.64
C ARG A 116 -5.04 12.13 -3.00
N ILE A 117 -4.33 11.01 -3.02
CA ILE A 117 -4.80 9.76 -2.39
C ILE A 117 -4.84 9.91 -0.87
N GLU A 118 -3.81 10.47 -0.25
CA GLU A 118 -3.77 10.75 1.19
C GLU A 118 -4.80 11.82 1.59
N GLN A 119 -4.98 12.88 0.79
CA GLN A 119 -6.04 13.89 0.99
C GLN A 119 -7.45 13.29 0.90
N ALA A 120 -7.64 12.23 0.11
CA ALA A 120 -8.89 11.47 0.07
C ALA A 120 -9.07 10.56 1.31
N GLY A 121 -8.11 10.50 2.22
CA GLY A 121 -8.13 9.76 3.47
C GLY A 121 -7.55 8.34 3.40
N ALA A 122 -6.98 7.94 2.27
CA ALA A 122 -6.33 6.64 2.14
C ALA A 122 -4.98 6.61 2.89
N ILE A 123 -4.56 5.41 3.28
CA ILE A 123 -3.35 5.13 4.04
C ILE A 123 -2.39 4.35 3.17
N ILE A 124 -1.22 4.92 2.89
CA ILE A 124 -0.21 4.26 2.04
C ILE A 124 0.59 3.27 2.91
N VAL A 125 0.44 1.97 2.65
CA VAL A 125 1.09 0.89 3.45
C VAL A 125 2.49 0.51 2.95
N GLY A 126 2.87 0.97 1.77
CA GLY A 126 4.17 0.67 1.19
C GLY A 126 4.24 0.88 -0.31
N LYS A 127 5.34 0.41 -0.90
CA LYS A 127 5.64 0.52 -2.33
C LYS A 127 5.70 -0.83 -3.03
N THR A 128 5.07 -0.90 -4.19
CA THR A 128 5.09 -2.11 -5.02
C THR A 128 6.27 -2.11 -5.98
N ASN A 129 6.69 -3.32 -6.38
CA ASN A 129 7.72 -3.54 -7.37
C ASN A 129 7.34 -2.95 -8.73
N SER A 130 8.35 -2.79 -9.59
CA SER A 130 8.21 -2.30 -10.96
C SER A 130 9.36 -2.79 -11.84
N PRO A 131 9.16 -2.96 -13.16
CA PRO A 131 10.29 -2.96 -14.08
C PRO A 131 11.08 -1.66 -13.95
N VAL A 132 12.38 -1.77 -14.18
CA VAL A 132 13.30 -0.63 -14.21
C VAL A 132 12.75 0.46 -15.13
N MET A 133 12.46 1.62 -14.55
CA MET A 133 11.93 2.81 -15.24
C MET A 133 10.66 2.56 -16.07
N GLY A 134 9.94 1.45 -15.83
CA GLY A 134 8.75 1.08 -16.60
C GLY A 134 9.02 0.63 -18.03
N PHE A 135 10.26 0.30 -18.40
CA PHE A 135 10.65 0.00 -19.79
C PHE A 135 10.28 -1.41 -20.30
N ARG A 136 9.59 -2.23 -19.49
CA ARG A 136 9.25 -3.61 -19.85
C ARG A 136 7.84 -3.97 -19.39
N GLY A 137 7.25 -4.97 -20.05
CA GLY A 137 5.95 -5.54 -19.69
C GLY A 137 6.00 -6.57 -18.56
N THR A 138 7.20 -6.99 -18.14
CA THR A 138 7.44 -7.91 -17.02
C THR A 138 7.89 -7.12 -15.78
N CYS A 139 7.45 -7.53 -14.60
CA CYS A 139 7.77 -6.88 -13.34
C CYS A 139 8.96 -7.55 -12.67
N ASP A 140 10.14 -7.35 -13.23
CA ASP A 140 11.42 -7.85 -12.72
C ASP A 140 12.51 -6.77 -12.81
N ASN A 141 13.41 -6.79 -11.84
CA ASN A 141 14.60 -5.94 -11.83
C ASN A 141 15.71 -6.59 -11.00
N TYR A 142 16.93 -6.07 -11.14
CA TYR A 142 18.10 -6.61 -10.46
C TYR A 142 18.05 -6.44 -8.94
N LEU A 143 17.43 -5.36 -8.44
CA LEU A 143 17.47 -5.01 -7.01
C LEU A 143 16.54 -5.89 -6.17
N PHE A 144 15.32 -6.13 -6.65
CA PHE A 144 14.26 -6.82 -5.92
C PHE A 144 13.89 -8.17 -6.52
N GLY A 145 14.30 -8.46 -7.76
CA GLY A 145 13.89 -9.67 -8.47
C GLY A 145 12.47 -9.60 -9.04
N PRO A 146 11.94 -10.73 -9.56
CA PRO A 146 10.63 -10.78 -10.19
C PRO A 146 9.49 -10.77 -9.18
N SER A 147 8.44 -10.01 -9.45
CA SER A 147 7.11 -10.21 -8.84
C SER A 147 6.43 -11.39 -9.52
N ARG A 148 6.01 -12.41 -8.77
CA ARG A 148 5.37 -13.60 -9.33
C ARG A 148 3.87 -13.40 -9.49
N ASN A 149 3.30 -14.06 -10.49
CA ASN A 149 1.86 -14.07 -10.70
C ASN A 149 1.15 -14.86 -9.58
N PRO A 150 0.21 -14.26 -8.82
CA PRO A 150 -0.45 -14.93 -7.69
C PRO A 150 -1.33 -16.12 -8.09
N PHE A 151 -1.69 -16.28 -9.37
CA PHE A 151 -2.41 -17.45 -9.89
C PHE A 151 -1.46 -18.59 -10.30
N CYS A 152 -0.19 -18.30 -10.56
CA CYS A 152 0.81 -19.27 -10.98
C CYS A 152 2.21 -18.75 -10.64
N LEU A 153 2.75 -19.13 -9.47
CA LEU A 153 3.98 -18.57 -8.92
C LEU A 153 5.25 -18.86 -9.76
N SER A 154 5.17 -19.74 -10.75
CA SER A 154 6.25 -19.96 -11.73
C SER A 154 6.27 -18.93 -12.86
N LYS A 155 5.31 -18.00 -12.91
CA LYS A 155 5.21 -16.94 -13.93
C LYS A 155 5.46 -15.57 -13.29
N ASN A 156 5.98 -14.64 -14.10
CA ASN A 156 6.01 -13.20 -13.83
C ASN A 156 4.81 -12.55 -14.54
#